data_AF-A0A9E2BHB9-F1
#
_entry.id   AF-A0A9E2BHB9-F1
#
_cell.length_a   1.000
_cell.length_b   1.000
_cell.length_c   1.000
_cell.angle_alpha   90.00
_cell.angle_beta   90.00
_cell.angle_gamma   90.00
#
_symmetry.space_group_name_H-M   'P 1'
#
loop_
_entity.id
_entity.type
_entity.pdbx_description
1 polymer ?
#
loop_
_entity_poly.entity_id
_entity_poly.type
_entity_poly.pdbx_seq_one_letter_code
_entity_poly.pdbx_strand_id
1 'polypeptide(L)'
;MKTRVIITIVFLIITILLFAINIPLLTLSSENNLTHAMFLVSKGVMFNLSYIHSVEKTEVIEKYKIGNGNFLILDSIIFESLGLDCPLIILG
;
A
#
# COMPACT_ATOMS: atom_id res chain seq x y z
N MET A 1 -16.44 -41.55 20.26
CA MET A 1 -17.02 -40.21 20.47
C MET A 1 -15.96 -39.15 20.77
N LYS A 2 -15.04 -39.39 21.71
CA LYS A 2 -13.96 -38.45 22.09
C LYS A 2 -13.06 -38.00 20.91
N THR A 3 -12.66 -38.91 20.03
CA THR A 3 -11.82 -38.60 18.85
C THR A 3 -12.50 -37.66 17.86
N ARG A 4 -13.81 -37.85 17.61
CA ARG A 4 -14.59 -36.97 16.73
C ARG A 4 -14.65 -35.55 17.28
N VAL A 5 -14.86 -35.40 18.59
CA VAL A 5 -14.91 -34.09 19.28
C VAL A 5 -13.56 -33.38 19.20
N ILE A 6 -12.45 -34.11 19.43
CA ILE A 6 -11.09 -33.53 19.33
C ILE A 6 -10.83 -32.99 17.92
N ILE A 7 -11.18 -33.75 16.88
CA ILE A 7 -10.99 -33.32 15.48
C ILE A 7 -11.79 -32.04 15.20
N THR A 8 -13.05 -31.97 15.67
CA THR A 8 -13.88 -30.78 15.48
C THR A 8 -13.29 -29.55 16.18
N ILE A 9 -12.75 -29.71 17.40
CA ILE A 9 -12.10 -28.62 18.14
C ILE A 9 -10.83 -28.15 17.43
N VAL A 10 -9.99 -29.09 16.99
CA VAL A 10 -8.77 -28.75 16.24
C VAL A 10 -9.10 -28.01 14.95
N PHE A 11 -10.11 -28.47 14.22
CA PHE A 11 -10.57 -27.81 13.00
C PHE A 11 -11.10 -26.39 13.27
N LEU A 12 -11.86 -26.21 14.36
CA LEU A 12 -12.35 -24.90 14.78
C LEU A 12 -11.19 -23.95 15.11
N ILE A 13 -10.19 -24.40 15.87
CA ILE A 13 -9.02 -23.61 16.23
C ILE A 13 -8.24 -23.19 14.97
N ILE A 14 -8.01 -24.11 14.04
CA ILE A 14 -7.32 -23.82 12.77
C ILE A 14 -8.11 -22.77 11.97
N THR A 15 -9.43 -22.92 11.91
CA THR A 15 -10.30 -21.96 11.19
C THR A 15 -10.20 -20.57 11.82
N ILE A 16 -10.28 -20.47 13.15
CA ILE A 16 -10.15 -19.19 13.87
C ILE A 16 -8.78 -18.57 13.60
N LEU A 17 -7.70 -19.37 13.62
CA LEU A 17 -6.35 -18.90 13.38
C LEU A 17 -6.18 -18.35 11.96
N LEU A 18 -6.76 -19.01 10.95
CA LEU A 18 -6.73 -18.55 9.56
C LEU A 18 -7.44 -17.22 9.39
N PHE A 19 -8.59 -17.01 10.05
CA PHE A 19 -9.32 -15.74 10.02
C PHE A 19 -8.60 -14.60 10.76
N ALA A 20 -7.71 -14.92 11.69
CA ALA A 20 -6.93 -13.92 12.42
C ALA A 20 -5.73 -13.37 11.63
N ILE A 21 -5.36 -14.01 10.51
CA ILE A 21 -4.23 -13.57 9.69
C ILE A 21 -4.69 -12.39 8.82
N ASN A 22 -4.17 -11.20 9.10
CA ASN A 22 -4.36 -10.03 8.28
C ASN A 22 -3.26 -9.95 7.22
N ILE A 23 -3.65 -10.00 5.95
CA ILE A 23 -2.74 -9.91 4.80
C ILE A 23 -2.90 -8.51 4.20
N PRO A 24 -1.92 -7.61 4.39
CA PRO A 24 -2.01 -6.27 3.83
C PRO A 24 -1.80 -6.31 2.32
N LEU A 25 -2.70 -5.63 1.61
CA LEU A 25 -2.71 -5.52 0.15
C LEU A 25 -2.66 -4.04 -0.24
N LEU A 26 -1.79 -3.72 -1.19
CA LEU A 26 -1.78 -2.42 -1.86
C LEU A 26 -2.59 -2.53 -3.14
N THR A 27 -3.60 -1.69 -3.31
CA THR A 27 -4.51 -1.74 -4.46
C THR A 27 -4.40 -0.48 -5.31
N LEU A 28 -4.27 -0.65 -6.62
CA LEU A 28 -4.47 0.43 -7.59
C LEU A 28 -5.91 0.37 -8.08
N SER A 29 -6.73 1.37 -7.72
CA SER A 29 -8.14 1.42 -8.07
C SER A 29 -8.47 2.75 -8.75
N SER A 30 -9.38 2.72 -9.72
CA SER A 30 -9.98 3.93 -10.31
C SER A 30 -11.13 4.44 -9.44
N GLU A 31 -11.53 5.70 -9.63
CA GLU A 31 -12.70 6.31 -8.95
C GLU A 31 -13.99 5.46 -9.00
N ASN A 32 -14.17 4.65 -10.05
CA ASN A 32 -15.30 3.73 -10.19
C ASN A 32 -15.18 2.44 -9.34
N ASN A 33 -14.25 2.39 -8.37
CA ASN A 33 -13.91 1.21 -7.57
C ASN A 33 -13.47 -0.02 -8.38
N LEU A 34 -13.06 0.18 -9.63
CA LEU A 34 -12.44 -0.87 -10.42
C LEU A 34 -10.99 -1.01 -9.98
N THR A 35 -10.66 -2.14 -9.36
CA THR A 35 -9.27 -2.46 -9.01
C THR A 35 -8.53 -2.94 -10.25
N HIS A 36 -7.49 -2.20 -10.63
CA HIS A 36 -6.64 -2.50 -11.78
C HIS A 36 -5.46 -3.39 -11.40
N ALA A 37 -4.93 -3.25 -10.18
CA ALA A 37 -3.83 -4.07 -9.70
C ALA A 37 -3.88 -4.24 -8.18
N MET A 38 -3.35 -5.36 -7.70
CA MET A 38 -3.18 -5.65 -6.28
C MET A 38 -1.77 -6.19 -6.05
N PHE A 39 -1.11 -5.70 -5.02
CA PHE A 39 0.23 -6.12 -4.63
C PHE A 39 0.21 -6.61 -3.19
N LEU A 40 0.73 -7.81 -2.95
CA LEU A 40 0.97 -8.31 -1.62
C LEU A 40 2.11 -7.52 -1.00
N VAL A 41 1.88 -7.03 0.22
CA VAL A 41 2.70 -5.97 0.76
C VAL A 41 2.97 -6.27 2.23
N SER A 42 4.06 -5.74 2.78
CA SER A 42 4.42 -5.93 4.18
C SER A 42 4.63 -4.56 4.83
N LYS A 43 4.42 -4.48 6.15
CA LYS A 43 4.66 -3.23 6.88
C LYS A 43 6.10 -2.76 6.69
N GLY A 44 6.28 -1.45 6.47
CA GLY A 44 7.59 -0.86 6.27
C GLY A 44 8.19 -1.04 4.88
N VAL A 45 7.54 -1.77 3.97
CA VAL A 45 7.90 -1.76 2.55
C VAL A 45 7.69 -0.36 1.98
N MET A 46 8.63 0.04 1.12
CA MET A 46 8.55 1.29 0.36
C MET A 46 8.25 0.98 -1.10
N PHE A 47 7.50 1.86 -1.74
CA PHE A 47 7.25 1.83 -3.17
C PHE A 47 7.29 3.23 -3.75
N ASN A 48 7.51 3.32 -5.06
CA ASN A 48 7.55 4.59 -5.77
C ASN A 48 6.33 4.68 -6.70
N LEU A 49 5.74 5.86 -6.77
CA LEU A 49 4.77 6.25 -7.78
C LEU A 49 5.44 7.23 -8.73
N SER A 50 5.75 6.77 -9.94
CA SER A 50 6.32 7.60 -11.00
C SER A 50 5.22 8.00 -11.98
N TYR A 51 5.05 9.30 -12.21
CA TYR A 51 4.10 9.82 -13.19
C TYR A 51 4.64 11.08 -13.86
N ILE A 52 4.10 11.38 -15.03
CA ILE A 52 4.41 12.62 -15.76
C ILE A 52 3.42 13.68 -15.29
N HIS A 53 3.91 14.77 -14.70
CA HIS A 53 3.03 15.85 -14.27
C HIS A 53 2.55 16.64 -15.51
N SER A 54 1.24 16.64 -15.77
CA SER A 54 0.65 17.16 -17.02
C SER A 54 1.01 18.61 -17.33
N VAL A 55 1.28 19.43 -16.31
CA VAL A 55 1.57 20.86 -16.47
C VAL A 55 3.03 21.10 -16.88
N GLU A 56 3.96 20.42 -16.22
CA GLU A 56 5.40 20.64 -16.41
C GLU A 56 6.01 19.65 -17.42
N LYS A 57 5.28 18.58 -17.77
CA LYS A 57 5.75 17.46 -18.60
C LYS A 57 7.06 16.84 -18.10
N THR A 58 7.32 16.99 -16.80
CA THR A 58 8.46 16.45 -16.08
C THR A 58 8.07 15.19 -15.35
N GLU A 59 9.04 14.30 -15.15
CA GLU A 59 8.86 13.11 -14.33
C GLU A 59 8.83 13.52 -12.84
N VAL A 60 7.78 13.08 -12.15
CA VAL A 60 7.64 13.20 -10.70
C VAL A 60 7.66 11.78 -10.12
N ILE A 61 8.52 11.59 -9.12
CA ILE A 61 8.66 10.34 -8.40
C ILE A 61 8.29 10.60 -6.94
N GLU A 62 7.17 10.03 -6.51
CA GLU A 62 6.74 10.06 -5.11
C GLU A 62 7.14 8.76 -4.43
N LYS A 63 7.83 8.86 -3.30
CA LYS A 63 8.20 7.70 -2.48
C LYS A 63 7.22 7.55 -1.34
N TYR A 64 6.59 6.38 -1.27
CA TYR A 64 5.64 6.04 -0.23
C TYR A 64 6.18 4.92 0.65
N LYS A 65 5.85 5.01 1.94
CA LYS A 65 6.07 3.96 2.93
C LYS A 65 4.72 3.47 3.45
N ILE A 66 4.61 2.16 3.60
CA ILE A 66 3.42 1.54 4.19
C ILE A 66 3.47 1.73 5.70
N GLY A 67 2.63 2.65 6.18
CA GLY A 67 2.48 3.01 7.58
C GLY A 67 1.69 1.99 8.39
N ASN A 68 1.55 2.27 9.68
CA ASN A 68 0.62 1.52 10.51
C ASN A 68 -0.83 1.87 10.15
N GLY A 69 -1.77 0.93 10.33
CA GLY A 69 -3.20 1.22 10.21
C GLY A 69 -3.73 1.42 8.78
N ASN A 70 -3.12 0.78 7.77
CA ASN A 70 -3.49 0.92 6.35
C ASN A 70 -3.29 2.34 5.78
N PHE A 71 -2.47 3.16 6.43
CA PHE A 71 -2.10 4.48 5.92
C PHE A 71 -0.86 4.39 5.03
N LEU A 72 -0.89 5.12 3.91
CA LEU A 72 0.28 5.39 3.07
C LEU A 72 0.94 6.68 3.57
N ILE A 73 2.24 6.64 3.84
CA ILE A 73 3.02 7.79 4.28
C ILE A 73 3.87 8.25 3.11
N LEU A 74 3.67 9.48 2.65
CA LEU A 74 4.56 10.11 1.67
C LEU A 74 5.87 10.48 2.38
N ASP A 75 6.98 9.91 1.90
CA ASP A 75 8.31 10.10 2.46
C ASP A 75 9.06 11.23 1.74
N SER A 76 9.04 11.22 0.42
CA SER A 76 9.70 12.25 -0.39
C SER A 76 9.11 12.36 -1.79
N ILE A 77 9.26 13.55 -2.39
CA ILE A 77 8.92 13.82 -3.78
C ILE A 77 10.23 14.21 -4.48
N ILE A 78 10.52 13.56 -5.61
CA ILE A 78 11.65 13.90 -6.48
C ILE A 78 11.06 14.42 -7.78
N PHE A 79 11.47 15.63 -8.17
CA PHE A 79 11.13 16.25 -9.43
C PHE A 79 12.41 16.54 -10.21
N GLU A 80 12.34 16.41 -11.53
CA GLU A 80 13.41 16.85 -12.42
C GLU A 80 13.45 18.39 -12.41
N SER A 81 14.43 18.98 -11.72
CA SER A 81 14.61 20.43 -11.68
C SER A 81 15.10 20.93 -13.04
N LEU A 82 14.24 21.65 -13.76
CA LEU A 82 14.57 22.31 -15.04
C LEU A 82 15.45 23.57 -14.87
N GLY A 83 16.11 23.77 -13.73
CA GLY A 83 17.16 24.78 -13.59
C GLY A 83 16.71 26.25 -13.65
N LEU A 84 15.45 26.55 -13.37
CA LEU A 84 14.93 27.91 -13.23
C LEU A 84 14.03 27.97 -12.00
N ASP A 85 14.34 28.88 -11.09
CA ASP A 85 13.71 29.18 -9.79
C ASP A 85 12.18 28.93 -9.71
N CYS A 86 11.77 27.68 -9.58
CA CYS A 86 10.38 27.32 -9.34
C CYS A 86 10.14 27.38 -7.83
N PRO A 87 9.19 28.19 -7.32
CA PRO A 87 9.00 28.37 -5.90
C PRO A 87 8.49 27.05 -5.28
N LEU A 88 9.37 26.42 -4.52
CA LEU A 88 9.13 25.23 -3.73
C LEU A 88 8.07 25.53 -2.66
N ILE A 89 6.82 25.17 -2.92
CA ILE A 89 5.78 25.14 -1.88
C ILE A 89 5.94 23.82 -1.14
N ILE A 90 6.71 23.87 -0.04
CA ILE A 90 6.70 22.84 1.00
C ILE A 90 5.40 23.03 1.78
N LEU A 91 4.42 22.13 1.62
CA LEU A 91 3.37 21.99 2.64
C LEU A 91 3.78 20.89 3.61
N GLY A 92 3.98 21.29 4.87
CA GLY A 92 4.20 20.41 6.01
C GLY A 92 2.90 19.94 6.66
#